data_AF-A0A1M4XVH1-F1
#
_entry.id   AF-A0A1M4XVH1-F1
#
_cell.length_a   1.000
_cell.length_b   1.000
_cell.length_c   1.000
_cell.angle_alpha   90.00
_cell.angle_beta   90.00
_cell.angle_gamma   90.00
#
_symmetry.space_group_name_H-M   'P 1'
#
loop_
_entity.id
_entity.type
_entity.pdbx_description
1 polymer ?
#
loop_
_entity_poly.entity_id
_entity_poly.type
_entity_poly.pdbx_seq_one_letter_code
_entity_poly.pdbx_strand_id
1 'polypeptide(L)' 'MGNDARIGLCKIIMFFSIFLSVLCLINMAFVSIESGEFVILVIALVANIVTIIGSRMFIIYAMKNK' A
#
# COMPACT_ATOMS: atom_id res chain seq x y z
N MET A 1 -4.88 -25.89 -2.47
CA MET A 1 -4.50 -25.04 -3.63
C MET A 1 -4.89 -23.56 -3.50
N GLY A 2 -5.73 -23.12 -2.55
CA GLY A 2 -6.18 -21.71 -2.48
C GLY A 2 -5.22 -20.67 -1.90
N ASN A 3 -4.31 -21.06 -0.99
CA ASN A 3 -3.43 -20.08 -0.31
C ASN A 3 -2.35 -19.49 -1.22
N ASP A 4 -1.83 -20.24 -2.19
CA ASP A 4 -0.76 -19.76 -3.08
C ASP A 4 -1.23 -18.67 -4.04
N ALA A 5 -2.44 -18.83 -4.60
CA ALA A 5 -3.06 -17.79 -5.42
C ALA A 5 -3.32 -16.50 -4.61
N ARG A 6 -3.78 -16.64 -3.36
CA ARG A 6 -4.01 -15.50 -2.45
C ARG A 6 -2.71 -14.78 -2.07
N ILE A 7 -1.63 -15.53 -1.80
CA ILE A 7 -0.31 -14.95 -1.54
C ILE A 7 0.20 -14.20 -2.78
N GLY A 8 0.03 -14.78 -3.97
CA GLY A 8 0.38 -14.12 -5.24
C GLY A 8 -0.35 -12.80 -5.42
N LEU A 9 -1.67 -12.79 -5.21
CA LEU A 9 -2.48 -11.57 -5.26
C LEU A 9 -2.03 -10.51 -4.24
N CYS A 10 -1.79 -10.89 -2.99
CA CYS A 10 -1.30 -9.96 -1.96
C CYS A 10 0.06 -9.35 -2.32
N LYS A 11 0.96 -10.11 -2.96
CA LYS A 11 2.23 -9.56 -3.45
C LYS A 11 2.03 -8.49 -4.52
N ILE A 12 1.09 -8.71 -5.45
CA ILE A 12 0.73 -7.75 -6.50
C ILE A 12 0.12 -6.49 -5.88
N ILE A 13 -0.86 -6.62 -4.98
CA ILE A 13 -1.48 -5.48 -4.27
C ILE A 13 -0.42 -4.67 -3.53
N MET A 14 0.47 -5.35 -2.80
CA MET A 14 1.56 -4.70 -2.07
C MET A 14 2.50 -3.92 -3.00
N PHE A 15 2.84 -4.47 -4.17
CA PHE A 15 3.64 -3.77 -5.18
C PHE A 15 2.95 -2.50 -5.68
N PHE A 16 1.66 -2.59 -6.05
CA PHE A 16 0.89 -1.41 -6.46
C PHE A 16 0.79 -0.36 -5.36
N SER A 17 0.55 -0.74 -4.11
CA SER A 17 0.50 0.19 -2.99
C SER A 17 1.84 0.87 -2.72
N ILE A 18 2.97 0.16 -2.88
CA ILE A 18 4.30 0.77 -2.79
C ILE A 18 4.48 1.80 -3.91
N PHE A 19 4.15 1.44 -5.14
CA PHE A 19 4.25 2.35 -6.29
C PHE A 19 3.38 3.61 -6.10
N LEU A 20 2.13 3.45 -5.66
CA LEU A 20 1.23 4.57 -5.37
C LEU A 20 1.73 5.43 -4.21
N SER A 21 2.37 4.83 -3.19
CA SER A 21 2.98 5.59 -2.09
C SER A 21 4.10 6.50 -2.60
N VAL A 22 4.96 5.99 -3.48
CA VAL A 22 6.02 6.78 -4.10
C VAL A 22 5.43 7.92 -4.93
N LEU A 23 4.39 7.66 -5.72
CA LEU A 23 3.71 8.72 -6.47
C LEU A 23 3.07 9.76 -5.56
N CYS A 24 2.45 9.36 -4.44
CA CYS A 24 1.89 10.31 -3.48
C CYS A 24 2.99 11.21 -2.88
N LEU A 25 4.13 10.64 -2.50
CA LEU A 25 5.26 11.40 -1.96
C LEU A 25 5.85 12.38 -2.99
N ILE A 26 5.95 11.97 -4.26
CA ILE A 26 6.38 12.86 -5.34
C ILE A 26 5.37 14.01 -5.50
N ASN A 27 4.07 13.74 -5.55
CA ASN A 27 3.05 14.78 -5.70
C ASN A 27 3.01 15.73 -4.51
N MET A 28 3.23 15.25 -3.27
CA MET A 28 3.31 16.12 -2.09
C MET A 28 4.41 17.17 -2.18
N ALA A 29 5.50 16.91 -2.92
CA ALA A 29 6.57 17.89 -3.12
C ALA A 29 6.16 19.07 -4.03
N PHE A 30 5.07 18.93 -4.80
CA PHE A 30 4.59 19.95 -5.75
C PHE A 30 3.30 20.64 -5.30
N VAL A 31 2.68 20.17 -4.21
CA VAL A 31 1.38 20.65 -3.75
C VAL A 31 1.56 21.47 -2.47
N SER A 32 0.87 22.60 -2.36
CA SER A 32 0.92 23.46 -1.17
C SER A 32 0.32 22.76 0.04
N ILE A 33 0.96 22.89 1.21
CA ILE A 33 0.53 22.29 2.48
C ILE A 33 -0.86 22.80 2.91
N GLU A 34 -1.23 24.02 2.51
CA GLU A 34 -2.53 24.63 2.84
C GLU A 34 -3.67 24.16 1.91
N SER A 35 -3.35 23.39 0.87
CA SER A 35 -4.34 22.94 -0.11
C SER A 35 -5.11 21.70 0.35
N GLY A 36 -6.36 21.56 -0.09
CA GLY A 36 -7.14 20.34 0.13
C GLY A 36 -6.52 19.10 -0.55
N GLU A 37 -5.80 19.31 -1.66
CA GLU A 37 -5.08 18.25 -2.38
C GLU A 37 -4.00 17.59 -1.52
N PHE A 38 -3.29 18.39 -0.72
CA PHE A 38 -2.29 17.87 0.22
C PHE A 38 -2.92 16.91 1.24
N VAL A 39 -4.08 17.27 1.79
CA VAL A 39 -4.82 16.41 2.74
C VAL A 39 -5.24 15.10 2.09
N ILE A 40 -5.75 15.14 0.85
CA ILE A 40 -6.12 13.93 0.09
C ILE A 40 -4.90 13.03 -0.14
N LEU A 41 -3.75 13.61 -0.52
CA LEU A 41 -2.51 12.86 -0.70
C LEU A 41 -2.05 12.21 0.61
N VAL A 42 -2.20 12.88 1.75
CA VAL A 42 -1.86 12.30 3.07
C VAL A 42 -2.77 11.11 3.39
N ILE A 43 -4.08 11.24 3.19
CA ILE A 43 -5.02 10.14 3.41
C ILE A 43 -4.70 8.95 2.49
N ALA A 44 -4.45 9.22 1.22
CA ALA A 44 -4.08 8.19 0.24
C ALA A 44 -2.76 7.49 0.62
N LEU A 45 -1.74 8.24 1.06
CA LEU A 45 -0.48 7.69 1.52
C LEU A 45 -0.66 6.77 2.74
N VAL A 46 -1.45 7.19 3.72
CA VAL A 46 -1.77 6.36 4.90
C VAL A 46 -2.48 5.08 4.49
N ALA A 47 -3.49 5.16 3.61
CA ALA A 47 -4.21 3.98 3.12
C ALA A 47 -3.29 2.99 2.38
N ASN A 48 -2.36 3.50 1.57
CA ASN A 48 -1.36 2.65 0.91
C ASN A 48 -0.43 1.96 1.93
N ILE A 49 0.06 2.68 2.94
CA ILE A 49 0.92 2.11 4.00
C ILE A 49 0.18 1.01 4.77
N VAL A 50 -1.07 1.24 5.17
CA VAL A 50 -1.89 0.22 5.85
C VAL A 50 -2.06 -1.01 4.97
N THR A 51 -2.28 -0.82 3.67
CA THR A 51 -2.41 -1.92 2.70
C THR A 51 -1.12 -2.72 2.57
N ILE A 52 0.04 -2.07 2.56
CA ILE A 52 1.36 -2.73 2.52
C ILE A 52 1.56 -3.58 3.78
N ILE A 53 1.32 -2.99 4.96
CA ILE A 53 1.49 -3.69 6.24
C ILE A 53 0.53 -4.87 6.33
N GLY A 54 -0.76 -4.66 6.04
CA GLY A 54 -1.78 -5.71 6.07
C GLY A 54 -1.46 -6.86 5.11
N SER A 55 -1.07 -6.54 3.87
CA SER A 55 -0.67 -7.54 2.88
C SER A 55 0.55 -8.33 3.34
N ARG A 56 1.54 -7.67 3.94
CA ARG A 56 2.74 -8.32 4.46
C ARG A 56 2.43 -9.22 5.65
N MET A 57 1.61 -8.77 6.59
CA MET A 57 1.16 -9.60 7.73
C MET A 57 0.41 -10.84 7.25
N PHE A 58 -0.50 -10.69 6.29
CA PHE A 58 -1.22 -11.81 5.70
C PHE A 58 -0.28 -12.81 5.04
N ILE A 59 0.68 -12.35 4.22
CA ILE A 59 1.64 -13.24 3.56
C ILE A 59 2.47 -14.01 4.59
N ILE A 60 2.99 -13.34 5.63
CA ILE A 60 3.77 -14.00 6.68
C ILE A 60 2.94 -15.06 7.40
N TYR A 61 1.70 -14.73 7.76
CA TYR A 61 0.81 -15.67 8.44
C TYR A 61 0.43 -16.85 7.54
N ALA A 62 0.11 -16.60 6.26
CA ALA A 62 -0.23 -17.63 5.30
C ALA A 62 0.96 -18.56 4.99
N MET A 63 2.19 -18.04 5.03
CA MET A 63 3.41 -18.85 4.88
C MET A 63 3.75 -19.66 6.14
N LYS A 64 3.46 -19.14 7.35
CA LYS A 64 3.69 -19.87 8.61
C LYS A 64 2.73 -21.04 8.83
N ASN A 65 1.51 -20.94 8.31
CA ASN A 65 0.47 -21.99 8.44
C ASN A 65 0.40 -22.92 7.22
N LYS A 66 1.47 -22.99 6.43
CA LYS A 66 1.58 -23.81 5.23
C LYS A 66 2.48 -25.01 5.51
#